data_AF-A0A921GAC9-F1
#
_entry.id   AF-A0A921GAC9-F1
#
_cell.length_a   1.000
_cell.length_b   1.000
_cell.length_c   1.000
_cell.angle_alpha   90.00
_cell.angle_beta   90.00
_cell.angle_gamma   90.00
#
_symmetry.space_group_name_H-M   'P 1'
#
loop_
_entity.id
_entity.type
_entity.pdbx_description
1 polymer ?
#
loop_
_entity_poly.entity_id
_entity_poly.type
_entity_poly.pdbx_seq_one_letter_code
_entity_poly.pdbx_strand_id
1 'polypeptide(L)'
;MDIADKIRYLRTQILKIDETEFAKRCGINRRTLYSWENGETQPCVENVAIIAINCNTTINYLLFDKCELEFCFSDIDSQSFEILKDIVEKYETLNLEKERRFNDR
;
A
#
# COMPACT_ATOMS: atom_id res chain seq x y z
N MET A 1 1.07 2.81 -12.93
CA MET A 1 0.09 1.80 -12.50
C MET A 1 -1.25 2.48 -12.50
N ASP A 2 -2.24 1.89 -13.15
CA ASP A 2 -3.61 2.40 -13.06
C ASP A 2 -4.24 1.97 -11.72
N ILE A 3 -5.50 2.33 -11.50
CA ILE A 3 -6.21 1.97 -10.26
C ILE A 3 -6.41 0.46 -10.09
N ALA A 4 -6.57 -0.29 -11.18
CA ALA A 4 -6.75 -1.74 -11.16
C ALA A 4 -5.47 -2.44 -10.67
N ASP A 5 -4.32 -2.02 -11.22
CA ASP A 5 -3.00 -2.46 -10.79
C ASP A 5 -2.76 -2.15 -9.31
N LYS A 6 -3.14 -0.95 -8.86
CA LYS A 6 -2.93 -0.51 -7.47
C LYS A 6 -3.78 -1.29 -6.48
N ILE A 7 -5.05 -1.54 -6.78
CA ILE A 7 -5.93 -2.36 -5.94
C ILE A 7 -5.33 -3.77 -5.79
N ARG A 8 -4.94 -4.39 -6.91
CA ARG A 8 -4.31 -5.72 -6.92
C ARG A 8 -2.99 -5.71 -6.15
N TYR A 9 -2.17 -4.68 -6.30
CA TYR A 9 -0.89 -4.53 -5.60
C TYR A 9 -1.09 -4.43 -4.09
N LEU A 10 -1.99 -3.56 -3.62
CA LEU A 10 -2.31 -3.45 -2.19
C LEU A 10 -2.78 -4.79 -1.62
N ARG A 11 -3.67 -5.49 -2.33
CA ARG A 11 -4.18 -6.79 -1.87
C ARG A 11 -3.10 -7.86 -1.81
N THR A 12 -2.29 -8.00 -2.86
CA THR A 12 -1.37 -9.13 -3.02
C THR A 12 0.01 -8.91 -2.42
N GLN A 13 0.56 -7.70 -2.53
CA GLN A 13 1.93 -7.40 -2.12
C GLN A 13 2.01 -6.82 -0.71
N ILE A 14 1.06 -5.95 -0.37
CA ILE A 14 1.03 -5.29 0.94
C ILE A 14 0.29 -6.15 1.96
N LEU A 15 -0.99 -6.45 1.71
CA LEU A 15 -1.84 -7.18 2.66
C LEU A 15 -1.66 -8.70 2.60
N LYS A 16 -1.26 -9.24 1.43
CA LYS A 16 -1.07 -10.67 1.17
C LYS A 16 -2.31 -11.51 1.49
N ILE A 17 -3.48 -11.03 1.06
CA ILE A 17 -4.78 -11.71 1.25
C ILE A 17 -5.45 -12.06 -0.08
N ASP A 18 -6.40 -12.98 -0.03
CA ASP A 18 -7.20 -13.36 -1.18
C ASP A 18 -8.30 -12.34 -1.50
N GLU A 19 -8.94 -12.50 -2.67
CA GLU A 19 -10.02 -11.62 -3.13
C GLU A 19 -11.24 -11.62 -2.21
N THR A 20 -11.54 -12.76 -1.56
CA THR A 20 -12.73 -12.92 -0.74
C THR A 20 -12.59 -12.12 0.54
N GLU A 21 -11.45 -12.24 1.21
CA GLU A 21 -11.13 -11.49 2.42
C GLU A 21 -11.02 -9.99 2.13
N PHE A 22 -10.36 -9.59 1.04
CA PHE A 22 -10.26 -8.18 0.67
C PHE A 22 -11.62 -7.56 0.36
N ALA A 23 -12.47 -8.26 -0.42
CA ALA A 23 -13.81 -7.80 -0.73
C ALA A 23 -14.67 -7.65 0.54
N LYS A 24 -14.56 -8.60 1.48
CA LYS A 24 -15.24 -8.54 2.78
C LYS A 24 -14.81 -7.32 3.60
N ARG A 25 -13.51 -7.01 3.66
CA ARG A 25 -12.99 -5.80 4.35
C ARG A 25 -13.54 -4.51 3.74
N CYS A 26 -13.62 -4.47 2.41
CA CYS A 26 -14.15 -3.31 1.68
C CYS A 26 -15.68 -3.26 1.63
N GLY A 27 -16.40 -4.25 2.19
CA GLY A 27 -17.87 -4.29 2.15
C GLY A 27 -18.47 -4.49 0.75
N ILE A 28 -17.72 -5.11 -0.17
CA ILE A 28 -18.13 -5.33 -1.56
C ILE A 28 -18.22 -6.83 -1.89
N ASN A 29 -18.81 -7.16 -3.03
CA ASN A 29 -18.81 -8.53 -3.54
C ASN A 29 -17.43 -8.87 -4.15
N ARG A 30 -16.96 -10.11 -3.95
CA ARG A 30 -15.75 -10.65 -4.60
C ARG A 30 -15.76 -10.45 -6.13
N ARG A 31 -16.91 -10.61 -6.79
CA ARG A 31 -17.04 -10.39 -8.24
C ARG A 31 -16.78 -8.92 -8.62
N THR A 32 -17.21 -7.98 -7.79
CA THR A 32 -16.96 -6.55 -8.00
C THR A 32 -15.47 -6.26 -7.91
N LEU A 33 -14.78 -6.80 -6.90
CA LEU A 33 -13.33 -6.69 -6.78
C LEU A 33 -12.61 -7.29 -7.99
N TYR A 34 -13.00 -8.50 -8.41
CA TYR A 34 -12.43 -9.15 -9.60
C TYR A 34 -12.57 -8.28 -10.84
N SER A 35 -13.75 -7.68 -11.05
CA SER A 35 -14.01 -6.79 -12.19
C SER A 35 -13.12 -5.54 -12.15
N TRP A 36 -12.90 -4.96 -10.96
CA TRP A 36 -11.99 -3.82 -10.79
C TRP A 36 -10.52 -4.17 -11.05
N GLU A 37 -10.02 -5.26 -10.48
CA GLU A 37 -8.62 -5.66 -10.67
C GLU A 37 -8.31 -6.02 -12.12
N ASN A 38 -9.30 -6.52 -12.87
CA ASN A 38 -9.16 -6.81 -14.30
C ASN A 38 -9.48 -5.60 -15.20
N GLY A 39 -9.79 -4.44 -14.63
CA GLY A 39 -10.09 -3.22 -15.39
C GLY A 39 -11.41 -3.26 -16.18
N GLU A 40 -12.29 -4.22 -15.91
CA GLU A 40 -13.59 -4.35 -16.56
C GLU A 40 -14.55 -3.22 -16.12
N THR A 41 -14.46 -2.81 -14.86
CA THR A 41 -15.21 -1.71 -14.27
C THR A 41 -14.32 -0.91 -13.32
N GLN A 42 -14.75 0.29 -12.93
CA GLN A 42 -14.01 1.13 -12.00
C GLN A 42 -14.78 1.35 -10.69
N PRO A 43 -14.09 1.47 -9.54
CA PRO A 43 -14.70 1.85 -8.28
C PRO A 43 -15.18 3.31 -8.34
N CYS A 44 -16.31 3.62 -7.69
CA CYS A 44 -16.71 5.00 -7.41
C CYS A 44 -15.86 5.61 -6.29
N VAL A 45 -15.98 6.92 -6.07
CA VAL A 45 -15.18 7.67 -5.10
C VAL A 45 -15.33 7.12 -3.69
N GLU A 46 -16.54 6.70 -3.30
CA GLU A 46 -16.81 6.09 -1.99
C GLU A 46 -16.03 4.77 -1.82
N ASN A 47 -15.99 3.94 -2.86
CA ASN A 47 -15.23 2.69 -2.85
C ASN A 47 -13.72 2.96 -2.78
N VAL A 48 -13.23 3.98 -3.47
CA VAL A 48 -11.83 4.41 -3.39
C VAL A 48 -11.47 4.85 -1.97
N ALA A 49 -12.33 5.63 -1.30
CA ALA A 49 -12.12 6.02 0.08
C ALA A 49 -12.11 4.82 1.04
N ILE A 50 -13.02 3.85 0.85
CA ILE A 50 -13.06 2.62 1.66
C ILE A 50 -11.78 1.80 1.47
N ILE A 51 -11.29 1.65 0.23
CA ILE A 51 -10.04 0.95 -0.05
C ILE A 51 -8.87 1.67 0.63
N ALA A 52 -8.82 3.00 0.52
CA ALA A 52 -7.77 3.83 1.13
C ALA A 52 -7.70 3.60 2.65
N ILE A 53 -8.85 3.63 3.34
CA ILE A 53 -8.96 3.38 4.77
C ILE A 53 -8.51 1.95 5.12
N ASN A 54 -9.04 0.94 4.44
CA ASN A 54 -8.72 -0.46 4.75
C ASN A 54 -7.26 -0.84 4.47
N CYS A 55 -6.60 -0.12 3.56
CA CYS A 55 -5.20 -0.34 3.21
C CYS A 55 -4.25 0.65 3.90
N ASN A 56 -4.76 1.54 4.77
CA ASN A 56 -4.01 2.64 5.38
C ASN A 56 -3.18 3.42 4.36
N THR A 57 -3.77 3.77 3.22
CA THR A 57 -3.10 4.52 2.14
C THR A 57 -3.87 5.79 1.79
N THR A 58 -3.30 6.62 0.91
CA THR A 58 -3.94 7.86 0.47
C THR A 58 -4.86 7.63 -0.72
N ILE A 59 -5.90 8.45 -0.82
CA ILE A 59 -6.77 8.48 -2.00
C ILE A 59 -5.97 8.90 -3.24
N ASN A 60 -4.98 9.79 -3.08
CA ASN A 60 -4.10 10.24 -4.15
C ASN A 60 -3.33 9.09 -4.80
N TYR A 61 -2.80 8.17 -3.99
CA TYR A 61 -2.14 6.97 -4.51
C TYR A 61 -3.08 6.20 -5.43
N LEU A 62 -4.33 5.95 -5.01
CA LEU A 62 -5.30 5.20 -5.81
C LEU A 62 -5.70 5.92 -7.11
N LEU A 63 -5.91 7.25 -7.08
CA LEU A 63 -6.47 8.00 -8.20
C LEU A 63 -5.44 8.46 -9.25
N PHE A 64 -4.19 8.74 -8.87
CA PHE A 64 -3.23 9.37 -9.78
C PHE A 64 -2.13 8.40 -10.21
N ASP A 65 -1.99 8.16 -11.52
CA ASP A 65 -1.05 7.16 -12.07
C ASP A 65 0.41 7.36 -11.67
N LYS A 66 0.82 8.62 -11.46
CA LYS A 66 2.18 9.04 -11.08
C LYS A 66 2.25 9.47 -9.62
N CYS A 67 1.65 8.69 -8.73
CA CYS A 67 1.71 8.89 -7.29
C CYS A 67 2.37 7.69 -6.64
N GLU A 68 3.38 7.94 -5.80
CA GLU A 68 4.06 6.91 -5.03
C GLU A 68 3.13 6.39 -3.92
N LEU A 69 3.35 5.14 -3.50
CA LEU A 69 2.58 4.56 -2.41
C LEU A 69 2.95 5.27 -1.11
N GLU A 70 1.96 5.95 -0.55
CA GLU A 70 2.04 6.59 0.76
C GLU A 70 1.09 5.88 1.73
N PHE A 71 1.60 5.59 2.93
CA PHE A 71 0.78 5.05 4.01
C PHE A 71 0.31 6.17 4.94
N CYS A 72 -0.97 6.14 5.30
CA CYS A 72 -1.61 7.07 6.22
C CYS A 72 -2.21 6.27 7.37
N PHE A 73 -1.58 6.34 8.54
CA PHE A 73 -2.05 5.72 9.77
C PHE A 73 -2.52 6.82 10.72
N SER A 74 -3.80 6.82 11.07
CA SER A 74 -4.36 7.78 12.04
C SER A 74 -3.85 7.56 13.46
N ASP A 75 -3.39 6.35 13.75
CA ASP A 75 -3.10 5.89 15.12
C ASP A 75 -1.60 5.97 15.46
N ILE A 76 -0.79 6.54 14.56
CA ILE A 76 0.65 6.80 14.79
C ILE A 76 0.83 8.28 15.10
N ASP A 77 1.23 8.57 16.34
CA ASP A 77 1.58 9.94 16.75
C ASP A 77 2.96 10.37 16.21
N SER A 78 3.25 11.67 16.30
CA SER A 78 4.51 12.23 15.79
C SER A 78 5.74 11.59 16.44
N GLN A 79 5.66 11.25 17.74
CA GLN A 79 6.77 10.63 18.44
C GLN A 79 7.07 9.23 17.91
N SER A 80 6.03 8.42 17.69
CA SER A 80 6.13 7.08 17.13
C SER A 80 6.66 7.13 15.70
N PHE A 81 6.24 8.14 14.92
CA PHE A 81 6.75 8.35 13.57
C PHE A 81 8.26 8.65 13.56
N GLU A 82 8.74 9.55 14.42
CA GLU A 82 10.18 9.84 14.52
C GLU A 82 10.99 8.61 14.93
N ILE A 83 10.49 7.79 15.85
CA ILE A 83 11.14 6.52 16.22
C ILE A 83 11.26 5.58 15.02
N LEU A 84 10.19 5.44 14.22
CA LEU A 84 10.22 4.61 13.01
C LEU A 84 11.25 5.14 12.00
N LYS A 85 11.30 6.46 11.82
CA LYS A 85 12.25 7.13 10.94
C LYS A 85 13.69 6.87 11.36
N ASP A 86 14.01 7.07 12.64
CA ASP A 86 15.35 6.80 13.21
C ASP A 86 15.79 5.34 12.99
N ILE A 87 14.85 4.39 13.15
CA ILE A 87 15.12 2.98 12.90
C ILE A 87 15.47 2.74 11.43
N VAL A 88 14.68 3.31 10.50
CA VAL A 88 14.92 3.16 9.05
C VAL A 88 16.29 3.69 8.67
N GLU A 89 16.61 4.94 9.04
CA GLU A 89 17.89 5.59 8.72
C GLU A 89 19.10 4.80 9.26
N LYS A 90 18.96 4.25 10.47
CA LYS A 90 19.99 3.40 11.07
C LYS A 90 20.23 2.13 10.24
N TYR A 91 19.17 1.44 9.82
CA TYR A 91 19.31 0.20 9.05
C TYR A 91 19.83 0.46 7.62
N GLU A 92 19.47 1.58 7.00
CA GLU A 92 20.05 2.00 5.72
C GLU A 92 21.58 2.17 5.82
N THR A 93 22.03 2.86 6.87
CA THR A 93 23.46 3.06 7.15
C THR A 93 24.19 1.72 7.31
N LEU A 94 23.62 0.81 8.10
CA LEU A 94 24.20 -0.52 8.33
C LEU A 94 24.26 -1.37 7.05
N ASN A 95 23.25 -1.29 6.20
CA ASN A 95 23.23 -2.02 4.93
C ASN A 95 24.32 -1.52 3.98
N LEU A 96 24.49 -0.19 3.88
CA LEU A 96 25.55 0.41 3.06
C LEU A 96 26.95 -0.01 3.54
N GLU A 97 27.19 -0.05 4.86
CA GLU A 97 28.46 -0.54 5.40
C GLU A 97 28.71 -2.02 5.07
N LYS A 98 27.67 -2.85 5.12
CA LYS A 98 27.76 -4.27 4.81
C LYS A 98 28.12 -4.50 3.35
N GLU A 99 27.52 -3.75 2.43
CA GLU A 99 27.82 -3.80 0.99
C GLU A 99 29.25 -3.38 0.68
N ARG A 100 29.74 -2.29 1.30
CA ARG A 100 31.13 -1.85 1.17
C ARG A 100 32.12 -2.94 1.59
N ARG A 101 31.92 -3.53 2.77
CA ARG A 101 32.78 -4.63 3.27
C ARG A 101 32.74 -5.89 2.41
N PHE A 102 31.68 -6.11 1.64
CA PHE A 102 31.56 -7.24 0.73
C PHE A 102 32.27 -6.98 -0.61
N ASN A 103 32.22 -5.75 -1.12
CA ASN A 103 32.86 -5.37 -2.38
C ASN A 103 34.40 -5.15 -2.25
N ASP A 104 34.90 -4.98 -1.02
CA ASP A 104 36.34 -4.86 -0.73
C ASP A 104 37.05 -6.22 -0.51
N ARG A 105 36.35 -7.36 -0.71
CA ARG A 105 36.89 -8.73 -0.60
C ARG A 105 36.91 -9.44 -1.94
#